data_AF-A0A1Q8EQ15-F1
#
_entry.id   AF-A0A1Q8EQ15-F1
#
_cell.length_a   1.000
_cell.length_b   1.000
_cell.length_c   1.000
_cell.angle_alpha   90.00
_cell.angle_beta   90.00
_cell.angle_gamma   90.00
#
_symmetry.space_group_name_H-M   'P 1'
#
loop_
_entity.id
_entity.type
_entity.pdbx_description
1 polymer ?
#
loop_
_entity_poly.entity_id
_entity_poly.type
_entity_poly.pdbx_seq_one_letter_code
_entity_poly.pdbx_strand_id
1 'polypeptide(L)'
;MDPAYAFAHLNISVEPHERRMSHWVYAPQVVDARDGRVLLDLSGGPWDLMSARQMPQTVELLLRQYPGDREAVCLSIRLADNSLWLGDSPVAAGDIEGALEKAQA
;
A
#
# COMPACT_ATOMS: atom_id res chain seq x y z
N MET A 1 10.13 9.92 13.78
CA MET A 1 8.72 9.52 13.99
C MET A 1 8.09 9.64 12.63
N ASP A 2 7.99 8.54 11.91
CA ASP A 2 7.32 8.53 10.62
C ASP A 2 5.84 8.85 10.82
N PRO A 3 5.24 9.70 9.96
CA PRO A 3 3.83 10.03 10.09
C PRO A 3 3.01 8.76 9.80
N ALA A 4 2.45 8.18 10.85
CA ALA A 4 1.40 7.17 10.72
C ALA A 4 0.04 7.89 10.61
N TYR A 5 -0.71 7.57 9.58
CA TYR A 5 -2.07 8.07 9.37
C TYR A 5 -3.07 7.00 9.81
N ALA A 6 -4.07 7.39 10.60
CA ALA A 6 -5.16 6.52 11.01
C ALA A 6 -6.35 6.66 10.05
N PHE A 7 -6.79 5.54 9.48
CA PHE A 7 -7.95 5.44 8.59
C PHE A 7 -8.88 4.34 9.08
N ALA A 8 -10.03 4.72 9.65
CA ALA A 8 -10.88 3.80 10.40
C ALA A 8 -10.07 3.01 11.46
N HIS A 9 -9.99 1.69 11.35
CA HIS A 9 -9.18 0.83 12.21
C HIS A 9 -7.81 0.47 11.61
N LEU A 10 -7.41 1.09 10.51
CA LEU A 10 -6.13 0.84 9.84
C LEU A 10 -5.13 1.94 10.18
N ASN A 11 -3.92 1.54 10.55
CA ASN A 11 -2.77 2.42 10.64
C ASN A 11 -1.91 2.25 9.38
N ILE A 12 -1.63 3.36 8.71
CA ILE A 12 -0.78 3.39 7.52
C ILE A 12 0.45 4.20 7.86
N SER A 13 1.60 3.54 7.90
CA SER A 13 2.92 4.15 8.04
C SER A 13 3.68 4.02 6.73
N VAL A 14 4.64 4.91 6.52
CA VAL A 14 5.63 4.79 5.44
C VAL A 14 7.01 4.73 6.06
N GLU A 15 7.87 3.88 5.52
CA GLU A 15 9.30 3.90 5.85
C GLU A 15 10.07 4.43 4.63
N PRO A 16 10.50 5.70 4.66
CA PRO A 16 11.30 6.28 3.59
C PRO A 16 12.63 5.54 3.49
N HIS A 17 12.97 5.03 2.31
CA HIS A 17 14.27 4.44 2.06
C HIS A 17 14.86 4.95 0.75
N GLU A 18 16.17 5.19 0.76
CA GLU A 18 16.89 5.58 -0.44
C GLU A 18 17.03 4.39 -1.37
N ARG A 19 16.70 4.57 -2.66
CA ARG A 19 16.89 3.56 -3.70
C ARG A 19 18.12 3.82 -4.56
N ARG A 20 18.25 5.04 -5.09
CA ARG A 20 19.33 5.42 -6.01
C ARG A 20 19.48 6.93 -6.09
N MET A 21 20.70 7.44 -5.99
CA MET A 21 21.04 8.84 -6.28
C MET A 21 20.12 9.85 -5.56
N SER A 22 19.89 9.67 -4.26
CA SER A 22 18.98 10.51 -3.46
C SER A 22 17.50 10.44 -3.88
N HIS A 23 17.08 9.45 -4.67
CA HIS A 23 15.67 9.15 -4.89
C HIS A 23 15.17 8.31 -3.71
N TRP A 24 14.13 8.81 -3.06
CA TRP A 24 13.48 8.19 -1.92
C TRP A 24 12.20 7.51 -2.36
N VAL A 25 11.94 6.34 -1.78
CA VAL A 25 10.67 5.62 -1.91
C VAL A 25 10.02 5.56 -0.53
N TYR A 26 8.77 5.97 -0.45
CA TYR A 26 7.93 5.99 0.75
C TYR A 26 7.01 4.77 0.74
N ALA A 27 7.60 3.61 0.95
CA ALA A 27 6.85 2.37 0.87
C ALA A 27 5.93 2.18 2.08
N PRO A 28 4.64 1.84 1.86
CA PRO A 28 3.68 1.77 2.93
C PRO A 28 3.69 0.42 3.65
N GLN A 29 3.40 0.48 4.94
CA GLN A 29 3.00 -0.65 5.77
C GLN A 29 1.61 -0.34 6.34
N VAL A 30 0.72 -1.34 6.31
CA VAL A 30 -0.64 -1.24 6.82
C VAL A 30 -0.86 -2.26 7.91
N VAL A 31 -1.26 -1.78 9.08
CA VAL A 31 -1.52 -2.58 10.27
C VAL A 31 -2.97 -2.39 10.70
N ASP A 32 -3.67 -3.48 11.00
CA ASP A 32 -4.95 -3.42 11.70
C ASP A 32 -4.71 -3.02 13.15
N ALA A 33 -5.19 -1.84 13.54
CA ALA A 33 -4.99 -1.28 14.87
C ALA A 33 -5.77 -2.03 15.97
N ARG A 34 -6.71 -2.91 15.61
CA ARG A 34 -7.52 -3.67 16.58
C ARG A 34 -6.73 -4.81 17.21
N ASP A 35 -5.90 -5.48 16.42
CA ASP A 35 -5.16 -6.68 16.85
C ASP A 35 -3.65 -6.61 16.54
N GLY A 36 -3.19 -5.55 15.89
CA GLY A 36 -1.79 -5.36 15.50
C GLY A 36 -1.37 -6.18 14.29
N ARG A 37 -2.32 -6.82 13.58
CA ARG A 37 -2.01 -7.67 12.43
C ARG A 37 -1.55 -6.83 11.24
N VAL A 38 -0.40 -7.18 10.67
CA VAL A 38 0.08 -6.61 9.40
C VAL A 38 -0.80 -7.14 8.27
N LEU A 39 -1.44 -6.22 7.53
CA LEU A 39 -2.28 -6.54 6.36
C LEU A 39 -1.50 -6.43 5.06
N LEU A 40 -0.58 -5.46 5.01
CA LEU A 40 0.26 -5.13 3.87
C LEU A 40 1.60 -4.65 4.39
N ASP A 41 2.68 -5.17 3.82
CA ASP A 41 4.02 -4.64 4.06
C ASP A 41 4.76 -4.56 2.73
N LEU A 42 4.97 -3.34 2.26
CA LEU A 42 5.78 -3.06 1.07
C LEU A 42 7.12 -2.42 1.46
N SER A 43 7.45 -2.34 2.75
CA SER A 43 8.69 -1.73 3.25
C SER A 43 9.92 -2.37 2.61
N GLY A 44 10.89 -1.54 2.24
CA GLY A 44 12.07 -1.98 1.48
C GLY A 44 11.78 -2.44 0.04
N GLY A 45 10.52 -2.41 -0.41
CA GLY A 45 10.03 -2.70 -1.76
C GLY A 45 10.01 -1.48 -2.68
N PRO A 46 9.86 -1.64 -4.01
CA PRO A 46 9.98 -0.54 -4.97
C PRO A 46 8.71 0.30 -5.09
N TRP A 47 7.74 0.10 -4.20
CA TRP A 47 6.41 0.67 -4.30
C TRP A 47 6.31 1.93 -3.47
N ASP A 48 6.06 3.05 -4.14
CA ASP A 48 5.94 4.37 -3.52
C ASP A 48 4.46 4.71 -3.28
N LEU A 49 4.13 5.13 -2.07
CA LEU A 49 2.77 5.58 -1.73
C LEU A 49 2.55 7.00 -2.23
N MET A 50 1.76 7.15 -3.30
CA MET A 50 1.41 8.45 -3.88
C MET A 50 0.34 9.16 -3.07
N SER A 51 -0.68 8.42 -2.63
CA SER A 51 -1.74 8.93 -1.78
C SER A 51 -2.48 7.80 -1.08
N ALA A 52 -3.11 8.13 0.05
CA ALA A 52 -4.04 7.26 0.74
C ALA A 52 -5.36 8.01 0.96
N ARG A 53 -6.49 7.35 0.69
CA ARG A 53 -7.81 7.95 0.84
C ARG A 53 -8.76 6.96 1.50
N GLN A 54 -9.47 7.43 2.51
CA GLN A 54 -10.59 6.68 3.07
C GLN A 54 -11.88 6.96 2.29
N MET A 55 -12.55 5.87 1.95
CA MET A 55 -13.89 5.82 1.37
C MET A 55 -14.85 5.18 2.38
N PRO A 56 -16.18 5.19 2.16
CA PRO A 56 -17.13 4.66 3.15
C PRO A 56 -16.92 3.19 3.52
N GLN A 57 -16.44 2.37 2.58
CA GLN A 57 -16.27 0.91 2.75
C GLN A 57 -14.85 0.42 2.51
N THR A 58 -13.96 1.30 2.03
CA THR A 58 -12.60 0.94 1.63
C THR A 58 -11.61 2.00 2.07
N VAL A 59 -10.35 1.60 2.19
CA VAL A 59 -9.20 2.52 2.15
C VAL A 59 -8.46 2.24 0.85
N GLU A 60 -8.26 3.28 0.05
CA GLU A 60 -7.60 3.22 -1.24
C GLU A 60 -6.18 3.76 -1.12
N LEU A 61 -5.21 2.97 -1.59
CA LEU A 61 -3.81 3.33 -1.69
C LEU A 61 -3.43 3.44 -3.15
N LEU A 62 -3.01 4.63 -3.55
CA LEU A 62 -2.46 4.86 -4.87
C LEU A 62 -0.95 4.62 -4.83
N LEU A 63 -0.50 3.58 -5.54
CA LEU A 63 0.88 3.08 -5.48
C LEU A 63 1.54 3.20 -6.86
N ARG A 64 2.82 3.58 -6.90
CA ARG A 64 3.62 3.58 -8.13
C ARG A 64 4.91 2.79 -7.93
N GLN A 65 5.29 1.99 -8.91
CA GLN A 65 6.57 1.27 -8.85
C GLN A 65 7.73 2.17 -9.30
N TYR A 66 8.81 2.16 -8.53
CA TYR A 66 10.08 2.81 -8.82
C TYR A 66 11.13 1.80 -9.34
N PRO A 67 12.03 2.18 -10.27
CA PRO A 67 12.00 3.40 -11.05
C PRO A 67 11.02 3.28 -12.22
N GLY A 68 10.34 4.37 -12.56
CA GLY A 68 9.60 4.46 -13.82
C GLY A 68 8.45 5.46 -13.79
N ASP A 69 8.08 5.94 -14.98
CA ASP A 69 6.82 6.65 -15.25
C ASP A 69 5.65 5.66 -15.40
N ARG A 70 5.68 4.55 -14.64
CA ARG A 70 4.60 3.57 -14.69
C ARG A 70 3.32 4.19 -14.13
N GLU A 71 2.19 3.75 -14.68
CA GLU A 71 0.90 4.16 -14.15
C GLU A 71 0.75 3.72 -12.70
N ALA A 72 0.06 4.55 -11.92
CA ALA A 72 -0.21 4.23 -10.54
C ALA A 72 -1.33 3.20 -10.46
N VAL A 73 -1.17 2.25 -9.55
CA VAL A 73 -2.14 1.20 -9.26
C VAL A 73 -2.91 1.56 -8.01
N CYS A 74 -4.24 1.39 -8.04
CA CYS A 74 -5.07 1.56 -6.87
C CYS A 74 -5.28 0.22 -6.14
N LEU A 75 -4.70 0.10 -4.95
CA LEU A 75 -4.95 -1.00 -4.03
C LEU A 75 -6.05 -0.61 -3.04
N SER A 76 -7.13 -1.39 -3.02
CA SER A 76 -8.25 -1.18 -2.10
C SER A 76 -8.21 -2.17 -0.95
N ILE A 77 -8.39 -1.68 0.26
CA ILE A 77 -8.53 -2.47 1.48
C ILE A 77 -9.99 -2.38 1.92
N ARG A 78 -10.75 -3.47 1.86
CA ARG A 78 -12.14 -3.48 2.31
C ARG A 78 -12.21 -3.47 3.83
N LEU A 79 -12.95 -2.52 4.40
CA LEU A 79 -13.02 -2.34 5.86
C LEU A 79 -13.84 -3.42 6.57
N ALA A 80 -14.70 -4.14 5.84
CA ALA A 80 -15.54 -5.19 6.42
C ALA A 80 -14.73 -6.41 6.89
N ASP A 81 -13.70 -6.79 6.13
CA ASP A 81 -12.95 -8.04 6.33
C ASP A 81 -11.42 -7.89 6.16
N ASN A 82 -10.94 -6.67 5.89
CA ASN A 82 -9.54 -6.34 5.59
C ASN A 82 -8.99 -7.05 4.34
N SER A 83 -9.86 -7.47 3.42
CA SER A 83 -9.40 -8.06 2.16
C SER A 83 -8.75 -7.01 1.25
N LEU A 84 -7.67 -7.40 0.56
CA LEU A 84 -6.95 -6.57 -0.40
C LEU A 84 -7.51 -6.81 -1.81
N TRP A 85 -7.67 -5.75 -2.59
CA TRP A 85 -8.26 -5.80 -3.93
C TRP A 85 -7.53 -4.89 -4.91
N LEU A 86 -7.31 -5.40 -6.13
CA LEU A 86 -6.85 -4.63 -7.28
C LEU A 86 -7.97 -4.63 -8.31
N GLY A 87 -8.61 -3.47 -8.50
CA GLY A 87 -9.87 -3.38 -9.24
C GLY A 87 -10.91 -4.36 -8.66
N ASP A 88 -11.39 -5.27 -9.50
CA ASP A 88 -12.38 -6.30 -9.13
C ASP A 88 -11.75 -7.63 -8.68
N SER A 89 -10.43 -7.70 -8.51
CA SER A 89 -9.73 -8.95 -8.16
C SER A 89 -9.23 -8.94 -6.71
N PRO A 90 -9.60 -9.93 -5.88
CA PRO A 90 -9.02 -10.06 -4.54
C PRO A 90 -7.57 -10.53 -4.65
N VAL A 91 -6.73 -10.05 -3.73
CA VAL A 91 -5.30 -10.36 -3.69
C VAL A 91 -4.93 -10.89 -2.31
N ALA A 92 -4.14 -11.97 -2.28
CA ALA A 92 -3.58 -12.48 -1.05
C ALA A 92 -2.38 -11.62 -0.61
N ALA A 93 -2.27 -11.31 0.68
CA ALA A 93 -1.15 -10.53 1.20
C ALA A 93 0.23 -11.14 0.86
N GLY A 94 0.33 -12.46 0.78
CA GLY A 94 1.57 -13.16 0.42
C GLY A 94 1.97 -13.08 -1.07
N ASP A 95 1.09 -12.63 -1.97
CA ASP A 95 1.36 -12.45 -3.41
C ASP A 95 1.14 -10.99 -3.85
N ILE A 96 1.13 -10.06 -2.91
CA ILE A 96 0.73 -8.67 -3.18
C ILE A 96 1.68 -7.97 -4.16
N GLU A 97 2.99 -8.14 -4.01
CA GLU A 97 3.96 -7.52 -4.91
C GLU A 97 3.81 -8.04 -6.34
N GLY A 98 3.67 -9.35 -6.53
CA GLY A 98 3.46 -9.95 -7.85
C GLY A 98 2.12 -9.55 -8.48
N ALA A 99 1.08 -9.35 -7.67
CA ALA A 99 -0.21 -8.85 -8.14
C ALA A 99 -0.13 -7.37 -8.55
N LEU A 100 0.57 -6.54 -7.78
CA LEU A 100 0.80 -5.13 -8.10
C LEU A 100 1.60 -4.97 -9.39
N GLU A 101 2.63 -5.79 -9.61
CA GLU A 101 3.41 -5.79 -10.85
C GLU A 101 2.55 -6.16 -12.07
N LYS A 102 1.67 -7.16 -11.95
CA LYS A 102 0.74 -7.55 -13.01
C LYS A 102 -0.30 -6.47 -13.30
N ALA A 103 -0.73 -5.72 -12.29
CA ALA A 103 -1.70 -4.63 -12.47
C ALA A 103 -1.13 -3.40 -13.19
N GLN A 104 0.19 -3.34 -13.40
CA GLN A 104 0.86 -2.31 -14.21
C GLN A 104 1.14 -2.74 -15.66
N ALA A 105 0.83 -3.99 -16.02
CA ALA A 105 1.22 -4.60 -17.30
C ALA A 105 0.25 -4.28 -18.44
#